data_AF-A0AAW6JQE9-F1
#
_entry.id   AF-A0AAW6JQE9-F1
#
_cell.length_a   1.000
_cell.length_b   1.000
_cell.length_c   1.000
_cell.angle_alpha   90.00
_cell.angle_beta   90.00
_cell.angle_gamma   90.00
#
_symmetry.space_group_name_H-M   'P 1'
#
loop_
_entity.id
_entity.type
_entity.pdbx_description
1 polymer ?
#
loop_
_entity_poly.entity_id
_entity_poly.type
_entity_poly.pdbx_seq_one_letter_code
_entity_poly.pdbx_strand_id
1 'polypeptide(L)'
;MQVINFQPPQKYRPDIMFTNKDEEIILIVEVKAQKPETELNRQSAIYQLKTYLQNIKPDIPFGMLVDLEEINIFALNNDQEIENLISLRTNDILSNYDPESPHKRIFDFYLETLIKSWLRDLSYHWNSDTPPAYNELAKIGLLPLLEGGHTYIQENLGDDTLH
;
A
#
# COMPACT_ATOMS: atom_id res chain seq x y z
N MET A 1 25.13 -10.36 8.06
CA MET A 1 23.74 -9.96 7.74
C MET A 1 23.47 -10.41 6.33
N GLN A 2 22.47 -11.28 6.13
CA GLN A 2 22.05 -11.69 4.79
C GLN A 2 21.05 -10.66 4.29
N VAL A 3 21.41 -9.97 3.21
CA VAL A 3 20.51 -9.08 2.48
C VAL A 3 19.46 -10.00 1.83
N ILE A 4 18.20 -9.88 2.23
CA ILE A 4 17.13 -10.71 1.69
C ILE A 4 16.88 -10.23 0.25
N ASN A 5 17.50 -10.90 -0.71
CA ASN A 5 17.33 -10.59 -2.12
C ASN A 5 15.98 -11.16 -2.59
N PHE A 6 14.90 -10.40 -2.39
CA PHE A 6 13.58 -10.79 -2.85
C PHE A 6 13.40 -10.39 -4.31
N GLN A 7 13.41 -11.38 -5.20
CA GLN A 7 12.92 -11.24 -6.57
C GLN A 7 11.52 -11.88 -6.63
N PRO A 8 10.42 -11.11 -6.58
CA PRO A 8 9.12 -11.66 -6.88
C PRO A 8 9.15 -12.17 -8.33
N PRO A 9 8.43 -13.28 -8.65
CA PRO A 9 8.27 -13.67 -10.05
C PRO A 9 7.77 -12.47 -10.85
N GLN A 10 8.32 -12.24 -12.04
CA GLN A 10 8.12 -11.07 -12.90
C GLN A 10 6.65 -10.70 -13.19
N LYS A 11 5.72 -11.58 -12.81
CA LYS A 11 4.26 -11.50 -12.96
C LYS A 11 3.53 -10.85 -11.77
N TYR A 12 4.16 -10.65 -10.61
CA TYR A 12 3.49 -10.13 -9.40
C TYR A 12 4.38 -9.15 -8.63
N ARG A 13 4.45 -7.91 -9.13
CA ARG A 13 5.09 -6.79 -8.43
C ARG A 13 3.99 -5.88 -7.89
N PRO A 14 3.84 -5.73 -6.56
CA PRO A 14 2.90 -4.76 -6.00
C PRO A 14 3.32 -3.33 -6.39
N ASP A 15 2.34 -2.45 -6.53
CA ASP A 15 2.57 -1.04 -6.90
C ASP A 15 3.41 -0.32 -5.83
N ILE A 16 3.20 -0.63 -4.54
CA ILE A 16 4.00 -0.11 -3.43
C ILE A 16 4.32 -1.24 -2.44
N MET A 17 5.56 -1.26 -1.94
CA MET A 17 5.95 -1.98 -0.73
C MET A 17 6.40 -0.96 0.31
N PHE A 18 5.98 -1.14 1.56
CA PHE A 18 6.35 -0.27 2.66
C PHE A 18 7.06 -1.07 3.75
N THR A 19 8.20 -0.57 4.20
CA THR A 19 8.99 -1.17 5.27
C THR A 19 8.78 -0.43 6.58
N ASN A 20 8.95 -1.13 7.70
CA ASN A 20 9.15 -0.49 9.00
C ASN A 20 10.58 0.07 9.13
N LYS A 21 10.89 0.70 10.26
CA LYS A 21 12.24 1.21 10.57
C LYS A 21 13.35 0.15 10.58
N ASP A 22 12.99 -1.12 10.70
CA ASP A 22 13.89 -2.27 10.75
C ASP A 22 14.05 -2.95 9.36
N GLU A 23 13.57 -2.30 8.29
CA GLU A 23 13.62 -2.75 6.90
C GLU A 23 12.76 -4.00 6.58
N GLU A 24 11.83 -4.34 7.46
CA GLU A 24 10.88 -5.44 7.23
C GLU A 24 9.67 -4.93 6.45
N ILE A 25 9.28 -5.64 5.39
CA ILE A 25 8.08 -5.29 4.61
C ILE A 25 6.84 -5.57 5.47
N ILE A 26 6.11 -4.51 5.84
CA ILE A 26 4.92 -4.61 6.69
C ILE A 26 3.61 -4.40 5.93
N LEU A 27 3.70 -3.76 4.75
CA LEU A 27 2.53 -3.43 3.93
C LEU A 27 2.87 -3.56 2.45
N ILE A 28 1.97 -4.20 1.71
CA ILE A 28 1.91 -4.16 0.25
C ILE A 28 0.68 -3.38 -0.19
N VAL A 29 0.81 -2.57 -1.24
CA VAL A 29 -0.28 -1.75 -1.76
C VAL A 29 -0.45 -2.00 -3.24
N GLU A 30 -1.71 -2.20 -3.63
CA GLU A 30 -2.15 -2.21 -5.02
C GLU A 30 -2.98 -0.95 -5.28
N VAL A 31 -2.67 -0.23 -6.34
CA VAL A 31 -3.29 1.06 -6.70
C VAL A 31 -4.01 0.92 -8.04
N LYS A 32 -5.28 1.35 -8.08
CA LYS A 32 -6.15 1.27 -9.26
C LYS A 32 -6.96 2.56 -9.39
N ALA A 33 -6.41 3.58 -10.06
CA ALA A 33 -7.10 4.85 -10.29
C ALA A 33 -8.21 4.72 -11.34
N GLN A 34 -8.09 3.77 -12.27
CA GLN A 34 -9.23 3.41 -13.10
C GLN A 34 -10.15 2.52 -12.29
N LYS A 35 -11.42 2.95 -12.17
CA LYS A 35 -12.46 2.03 -11.72
C LYS A 35 -12.37 0.80 -12.63
N PRO A 36 -12.19 -0.40 -12.07
CA PRO A 36 -12.34 -1.61 -12.85
C PRO A 36 -13.67 -1.51 -13.62
N GLU A 37 -13.63 -1.53 -14.96
CA GLU A 37 -14.81 -1.28 -15.82
C GLU A 37 -16.00 -2.19 -15.47
N THR A 38 -15.74 -3.27 -14.74
CA THR A 38 -16.71 -4.20 -14.17
C THR A 38 -16.34 -4.55 -12.73
N GLU A 39 -17.32 -4.90 -11.89
CA GLU A 39 -17.12 -5.48 -10.54
C GLU A 39 -16.13 -6.68 -10.56
N LEU A 40 -16.08 -7.41 -11.69
CA LEU A 40 -15.17 -8.53 -11.92
C LEU A 40 -13.69 -8.14 -11.83
N ASN A 41 -13.33 -6.95 -12.32
CA ASN A 41 -11.96 -6.46 -12.29
C ASN A 41 -11.57 -6.00 -10.87
N ARG A 42 -12.52 -5.50 -10.06
CA ARG A 42 -12.30 -5.20 -8.63
C ARG A 42 -12.04 -6.46 -7.83
N GLN A 43 -12.88 -7.48 -8.03
CA GLN A 43 -12.69 -8.79 -7.40
C GLN A 43 -11.37 -9.44 -7.83
N SER A 44 -10.94 -9.23 -9.08
CA SER A 44 -9.64 -9.71 -9.55
C SER A 44 -8.46 -9.02 -8.86
N ALA A 45 -8.51 -7.71 -8.62
CA ALA A 45 -7.49 -6.98 -7.87
C ALA A 45 -7.43 -7.44 -6.40
N ILE A 46 -8.59 -7.58 -5.76
CA ILE A 46 -8.69 -8.16 -4.41
C ILE A 46 -8.14 -9.60 -4.39
N TYR A 47 -8.45 -10.41 -5.41
CA TYR A 47 -7.95 -11.78 -5.52
C TYR A 47 -6.42 -11.83 -5.72
N GLN A 48 -5.85 -10.90 -6.46
CA GLN A 48 -4.39 -10.79 -6.63
C GLN A 48 -3.70 -10.42 -5.32
N LEU A 49 -4.23 -9.41 -4.61
CA LEU A 49 -3.74 -9.04 -3.28
C LEU A 49 -3.87 -10.23 -2.31
N LYS A 50 -4.99 -10.96 -2.37
CA LYS A 50 -5.20 -12.21 -1.63
C LYS A 50 -4.15 -13.26 -1.93
N THR A 51 -3.89 -13.49 -3.21
CA THR A 51 -2.90 -14.47 -3.65
C THR A 51 -1.52 -14.13 -3.12
N TYR A 52 -1.15 -12.84 -3.10
CA TYR A 52 0.14 -12.39 -2.59
C TYR A 52 0.29 -12.62 -1.08
N LEU A 53 -0.67 -12.14 -0.30
CA LEU A 53 -0.65 -12.29 1.16
C LEU A 53 -0.67 -13.76 1.58
N GLN A 54 -1.50 -14.60 0.94
CA GLN A 54 -1.64 -16.00 1.33
C GLN A 54 -0.49 -16.90 0.86
N ASN A 55 0.05 -16.68 -0.35
CA ASN A 55 0.91 -17.68 -0.99
C ASN A 55 2.36 -17.25 -1.20
N ILE A 56 2.65 -15.93 -1.22
CA ILE A 56 3.98 -15.43 -1.57
C ILE A 56 4.75 -15.06 -0.31
N LYS A 57 4.13 -14.30 0.59
CA LYS A 57 4.76 -13.78 1.82
C LYS A 57 3.72 -13.71 2.98
N PRO A 58 3.39 -14.85 3.60
CA PRO A 58 2.41 -14.89 4.70
C PRO A 58 2.85 -14.08 5.94
N ASP A 59 4.14 -13.76 6.06
CA ASP A 59 4.69 -12.98 7.16
C ASP A 59 4.43 -11.47 7.03
N ILE A 60 3.94 -10.99 5.86
CA ILE A 60 3.58 -9.58 5.69
C ILE A 60 2.23 -9.32 6.39
N PRO A 61 2.18 -8.45 7.41
CA PRO A 61 1.00 -8.31 8.24
C PRO A 61 -0.20 -7.67 7.53
N PHE A 62 0.03 -6.73 6.61
CA PHE A 62 -1.04 -5.96 5.98
C PHE A 62 -0.95 -5.91 4.45
N GLY A 63 -2.12 -5.86 3.82
CA GLY A 63 -2.29 -5.49 2.42
C GLY A 63 -3.25 -4.32 2.29
N MET A 64 -3.08 -3.52 1.24
CA MET A 64 -3.96 -2.39 0.95
C MET A 64 -4.35 -2.39 -0.52
N LEU A 65 -5.62 -2.14 -0.79
CA LEU A 65 -6.15 -1.86 -2.12
C LEU A 65 -6.68 -0.44 -2.14
N VAL A 66 -6.19 0.36 -3.08
CA VAL A 66 -6.58 1.75 -3.26
C VAL A 66 -7.24 1.93 -4.61
N ASP A 67 -8.45 2.49 -4.61
CA ASP A 67 -9.06 3.09 -5.79
C ASP A 67 -9.51 4.54 -5.51
N LEU A 68 -10.18 5.19 -6.46
CA LEU A 68 -10.62 6.58 -6.32
C LEU A 68 -11.75 6.78 -5.29
N GLU A 69 -12.40 5.71 -4.84
CA GLU A 69 -13.50 5.76 -3.88
C GLU A 69 -13.02 5.32 -2.49
N GLU A 70 -12.32 4.19 -2.42
CA GLU A 70 -11.96 3.55 -1.17
C GLU A 70 -10.49 3.13 -1.07
N ILE A 71 -9.96 3.29 0.14
CA ILE A 71 -8.73 2.63 0.61
C ILE A 71 -9.18 1.50 1.54
N ASN A 72 -8.94 0.26 1.12
CA ASN A 72 -9.28 -0.93 1.89
C ASN A 72 -8.01 -1.55 2.45
N ILE A 73 -7.98 -1.85 3.75
CA ILE A 73 -6.83 -2.46 4.43
C ILE A 73 -7.22 -3.84 4.95
N PHE A 74 -6.37 -4.81 4.67
CA PHE A 74 -6.60 -6.21 4.94
C PHE A 74 -5.47 -6.80 5.79
N ALA A 75 -5.78 -7.86 6.52
CA ALA A 75 -4.81 -8.75 7.16
C ALA A 75 -5.24 -10.21 6.99
N LEU A 76 -4.35 -11.14 7.33
CA LEU A 76 -4.70 -12.55 7.45
C LEU A 76 -5.25 -12.82 8.85
N ASN A 77 -6.38 -13.53 8.92
CA ASN A 77 -6.90 -14.06 10.17
C ASN A 77 -6.18 -15.37 10.58
N ASN A 78 -6.59 -15.96 11.70
CA ASN A 78 -6.01 -17.21 12.21
C ASN A 78 -6.16 -18.41 11.26
N ASP A 79 -7.15 -18.37 10.37
CA ASP A 79 -7.42 -19.39 9.36
C ASP A 79 -6.70 -19.11 8.03
N GLN A 80 -5.79 -18.12 8.02
CA GLN A 80 -5.08 -17.61 6.83
C GLN A 80 -6.01 -17.08 5.73
N GLU A 81 -7.23 -16.66 6.10
CA GLU A 81 -8.14 -15.96 5.21
C GLU A 81 -7.95 -14.45 5.32
N ILE A 82 -8.16 -13.74 4.21
CA ILE A 82 -8.14 -12.28 4.25
C ILE A 82 -9.40 -11.74 4.89
N GLU A 83 -9.19 -10.86 5.84
CA GLU A 83 -10.20 -10.05 6.50
C GLU A 83 -10.00 -8.58 6.10
N ASN A 84 -11.08 -7.89 5.74
CA ASN A 84 -11.04 -6.43 5.58
C ASN A 84 -11.17 -5.80 6.97
N LEU A 85 -10.12 -5.13 7.44
CA LEU A 85 -10.08 -4.49 8.74
C LEU A 85 -10.72 -3.12 8.73
N ILE A 86 -10.58 -2.38 7.62
CA ILE A 86 -11.16 -1.04 7.47
C ILE A 86 -11.24 -0.60 6.00
N SER A 87 -12.30 0.16 5.71
CA SER A 87 -12.49 0.91 4.47
C SER A 87 -12.53 2.41 4.78
N LEU A 88 -11.67 3.19 4.14
CA LEU A 88 -11.59 4.65 4.25
C LEU A 88 -11.97 5.28 2.92
N ARG A 89 -12.61 6.45 2.94
CA ARG A 89 -12.88 7.20 1.70
C ARG A 89 -11.59 7.83 1.18
N THR A 90 -11.21 7.49 -0.05
CA THR A 90 -9.96 7.98 -0.65
C THR A 90 -9.91 9.50 -0.66
N ASN A 91 -10.99 10.17 -1.04
CA ASN A 91 -11.02 11.64 -1.10
C ASN A 91 -10.88 12.31 0.27
N ASP A 92 -11.40 11.71 1.34
CA ASP A 92 -11.27 12.28 2.70
C ASP A 92 -9.80 12.27 3.17
N ILE A 93 -8.99 11.34 2.63
CA ILE A 93 -7.55 11.25 2.87
C ILE A 93 -6.78 12.18 1.92
N LEU A 94 -6.92 11.99 0.62
CA LEU A 94 -6.01 12.57 -0.38
C LEU A 94 -6.21 14.08 -0.59
N SER A 95 -7.39 14.62 -0.26
CA SER A 95 -7.65 16.07 -0.34
C SER A 95 -6.76 16.88 0.61
N ASN A 96 -6.14 16.24 1.61
CA ASN A 96 -5.16 16.88 2.50
C ASN A 96 -3.78 17.10 1.84
N TYR A 97 -3.54 16.47 0.68
CA TYR A 97 -2.28 16.55 -0.07
C TYR A 97 -2.47 17.26 -1.42
N ASP A 98 -3.62 17.05 -2.07
CA ASP A 98 -4.07 17.84 -3.22
C ASP A 98 -5.57 18.11 -3.11
N PRO A 99 -5.99 19.30 -2.64
CA PRO A 99 -7.40 19.66 -2.49
C PRO A 99 -8.22 19.56 -3.80
N GLU A 100 -7.55 19.67 -4.95
CA GLU A 100 -8.20 19.60 -6.26
C GLU A 100 -8.27 18.16 -6.82
N SER A 101 -7.71 17.17 -6.11
CA SER A 101 -7.70 15.77 -6.55
C SER A 101 -9.11 15.24 -6.87
N PRO A 102 -10.17 15.56 -6.10
CA PRO A 102 -11.53 15.07 -6.40
C PRO A 102 -12.12 15.64 -7.69
N HIS A 103 -11.55 16.74 -8.21
CA HIS A 103 -12.05 17.46 -9.39
C HIS A 103 -11.22 17.18 -10.65
N LYS A 104 -10.14 16.41 -10.53
CA LYS A 104 -9.23 16.07 -11.63
C LYS A 104 -9.42 14.63 -12.06
N ARG A 105 -9.11 14.34 -13.32
CA ARG A 105 -8.89 12.97 -13.76
C ARG A 105 -7.55 12.49 -13.17
N ILE A 106 -7.63 11.48 -12.30
CA ILE A 106 -6.46 10.86 -11.67
C ILE A 106 -6.07 9.60 -12.45
N PHE A 107 -4.77 9.44 -12.70
CA PHE A 107 -4.16 8.23 -13.26
C PHE A 107 -3.40 7.47 -12.18
N ASP A 108 -3.09 6.19 -12.42
CA ASP A 108 -2.50 5.29 -11.41
C ASP A 108 -1.25 5.87 -10.78
N PHE A 109 -0.32 6.39 -11.58
CA PHE A 109 0.92 7.01 -11.09
C PHE A 109 0.67 8.21 -10.15
N TYR A 110 -0.36 9.02 -10.44
CA TYR A 110 -0.68 10.17 -9.60
C TYR A 110 -1.31 9.73 -8.29
N LEU A 111 -2.24 8.76 -8.34
CA LEU A 111 -2.83 8.16 -7.15
C LEU A 111 -1.75 7.52 -6.26
N GLU A 112 -0.84 6.76 -6.85
CA GLU A 112 0.29 6.15 -6.18
C GLU A 112 1.17 7.20 -5.48
N THR A 113 1.44 8.33 -6.13
CA THR A 113 2.21 9.44 -5.54
C THR A 113 1.52 10.04 -4.31
N LEU A 114 0.19 10.22 -4.36
CA LEU A 114 -0.58 10.72 -3.23
C LEU A 114 -0.61 9.71 -2.07
N ILE A 115 -0.74 8.42 -2.37
CA ILE A 115 -0.68 7.35 -1.36
C ILE A 115 0.70 7.28 -0.70
N LYS A 116 1.80 7.37 -1.48
CA LYS A 116 3.16 7.45 -0.94
C LYS A 116 3.33 8.65 -0.01
N SER A 117 2.74 9.79 -0.37
CA SER A 117 2.77 11.01 0.46
C SER A 117 2.02 10.82 1.77
N TRP A 118 0.85 10.18 1.73
CA TRP A 118 0.07 9.84 2.93
C TRP A 118 0.77 8.83 3.84
N LEU A 119 1.32 7.75 3.30
CA LEU A 119 2.08 6.76 4.09
C LEU A 119 3.31 7.40 4.74
N ARG A 120 4.00 8.30 4.03
CA ARG A 120 5.10 9.08 4.59
C ARG A 120 4.64 10.01 5.71
N ASP A 121 3.47 10.64 5.58
CA ASP A 121 2.91 11.50 6.63
C ASP A 121 2.55 10.69 7.87
N LEU A 122 1.93 9.52 7.70
CA LEU A 122 1.66 8.58 8.80
C LEU A 122 2.93 8.13 9.54
N SER A 123 4.07 8.10 8.84
CA SER A 123 5.34 7.59 9.40
C SER A 123 6.19 8.66 10.08
N TYR A 124 6.10 9.92 9.60
CA TYR A 124 7.00 11.00 10.00
C TYR A 124 6.30 12.30 10.40
N HIS A 125 4.96 12.39 10.29
CA HIS A 125 4.18 13.60 10.59
C HIS A 125 4.72 14.84 9.86
N TRP A 126 5.13 14.69 8.61
CA TRP A 126 5.83 15.76 7.88
C TRP A 126 4.88 16.87 7.39
N ASN A 127 3.62 16.55 7.17
CA ASN A 127 2.58 17.45 6.65
C ASN A 127 1.56 17.82 7.73
N SER A 128 1.19 16.89 8.61
CA SER A 128 0.27 17.13 9.73
C SER A 128 0.73 16.43 11.00
N ASP A 129 0.56 17.09 12.16
CA ASP A 129 0.73 16.45 13.48
C ASP A 129 -0.20 15.25 13.64
N THR A 130 -1.36 15.28 12.99
CA THR A 130 -2.32 14.16 12.96
C THR A 130 -2.75 13.92 11.51
N PRO A 131 -2.04 13.03 10.79
CA PRO A 131 -2.39 12.68 9.41
C PRO A 131 -3.82 12.12 9.31
N PRO A 132 -4.46 12.21 8.13
CA PRO A 132 -5.80 11.66 7.94
C PRO A 132 -5.86 10.16 8.28
N ALA A 133 -6.94 9.74 8.94
CA ALA A 133 -7.20 8.38 9.44
C ALA A 133 -6.22 7.85 10.52
N TYR A 134 -5.41 8.71 11.16
CA TYR A 134 -4.44 8.29 12.18
C TYR A 134 -5.07 7.40 13.28
N ASN A 135 -6.19 7.83 13.87
CA ASN A 135 -6.83 7.12 14.97
C ASN A 135 -7.44 5.78 14.53
N GLU A 136 -7.99 5.74 13.33
CA GLU A 136 -8.55 4.55 12.71
C GLU A 136 -7.46 3.51 12.44
N LEU A 137 -6.32 3.93 11.91
CA LEU A 137 -5.18 3.06 11.64
C LEU A 137 -4.48 2.57 12.91
N ALA A 138 -4.50 3.37 13.99
CA ALA A 138 -4.03 2.95 15.29
C ALA A 138 -4.85 1.77 15.84
N LYS A 139 -6.18 1.78 15.66
CA LYS A 139 -7.09 0.74 16.18
C LYS A 139 -6.86 -0.63 15.54
N ILE A 140 -6.48 -0.66 14.26
CA ILE A 140 -6.18 -1.92 13.55
C ILE A 140 -4.72 -2.37 13.71
N GLY A 141 -3.90 -1.59 14.43
CA GLY A 141 -2.49 -1.92 14.71
C GLY A 141 -1.51 -1.65 13.57
N LEU A 142 -1.93 -1.02 12.47
CA LEU A 142 -1.03 -0.70 11.35
C LEU A 142 -0.07 0.44 11.70
N LEU A 143 -0.57 1.46 12.39
CA LEU A 143 0.18 2.71 12.60
C LEU A 143 1.53 2.54 13.33
N PRO A 144 1.64 1.75 14.43
CA PRO A 144 2.94 1.52 15.06
C PRO A 144 3.97 0.83 14.17
N LEU A 145 3.54 0.09 13.14
CA LEU A 145 4.45 -0.56 12.19
C LEU A 145 4.96 0.39 11.11
N LEU A 146 4.22 1.47 10.83
CA LEU A 146 4.61 2.50 9.88
C LEU A 146 5.65 3.47 10.44
N GLU A 147 5.71 3.63 11.76
CA GLU A 147 6.57 4.63 12.42
C GLU A 147 8.06 4.48 12.01
N GLY A 148 8.63 5.56 11.43
CA GLY A 148 10.00 5.56 10.92
C GLY A 148 10.25 4.67 9.69
N GLY A 149 9.19 4.12 9.10
CA GLY A 149 9.24 3.30 7.89
C GLY A 149 9.29 4.10 6.60
N HIS A 150 9.43 3.44 5.46
CA HIS A 150 9.45 4.12 4.16
C HIS A 150 9.02 3.21 3.00
N THR A 151 8.78 3.81 1.84
CA THR A 151 8.48 3.06 0.61
C THR A 151 9.75 2.37 0.11
N TYR A 152 9.72 1.06 -0.02
CA TYR A 152 10.82 0.28 -0.57
C TYR A 152 10.88 0.47 -2.09
N ILE A 153 11.99 1.00 -2.58
CA ILE A 153 12.32 1.04 -4.00
C ILE A 153 13.12 -0.22 -4.28
N GLN A 154 12.53 -1.16 -5.02
CA GLN A 154 13.32 -2.26 -5.57
C GLN A 154 14.29 -1.67 -6.60
N GLU A 155 15.55 -1.49 -6.21
CA GLU A 155 16.61 -1.16 -7.17
C GLU A 155 16.64 -2.26 -8.25
N ASN A 156 16.70 -1.87 -9.52
CA ASN A 156 17.02 -2.79 -10.60
C ASN A 156 18.46 -3.27 -10.35
N LEU A 157 18.62 -4.41 -9.67
CA LEU A 157 19.88 -5.17 -9.63
C LEU A 157 20.17 -5.80 -10.99
N GLY A 158 20.27 -4.98 -12.04
CA GLY A 158 20.33 -5.47 -13.41
C GLY A 158 20.85 -4.52 -14.49
N ASP A 159 21.37 -3.32 -14.18
CA ASP A 159 21.98 -2.45 -15.21
C ASP A 159 23.35 -1.84 -14.81
N ASP A 160 24.02 -2.39 -13.79
CA ASP A 160 25.46 -2.18 -13.61
C ASP A 160 26.23 -3.34 -14.26
N THR A 161 26.25 -3.32 -15.59
CA THR A 161 27.41 -3.83 -16.34
C THR A 161 27.87 -2.74 -17.30
N LEU A 162 28.71 -1.87 -16.76
CA LEU A 162 29.78 -1.25 -17.54
C LEU A 162 30.65 -2.37 -18.13
N HIS A 163 30.53 -2.61 -19.43
CA HIS A 163 31.62 -3.07 -20.30
C HIS A 163 31.49 -2.45 -21.68
#